data_AF-I3SSG1-F1
#
_entry.id   AF-I3SSG1-F1
#
_cell.length_a   1.000
_cell.length_b   1.000
_cell.length_c   1.000
_cell.angle_alpha   90.00
_cell.angle_beta   90.00
_cell.angle_gamma   90.00
#
_symmetry.space_group_name_H-M   'P 1'
#
loop_
_entity.id
_entity.type
_entity.pdbx_description
1 polymer ?
#
loop_
_entity_poly.entity_id
_entity_poly.type
_entity_poly.pdbx_seq_one_letter_code
_entity_poly.pdbx_strand_id
1 'polypeptide(L)'
;MDRKVIDFDQGWAYMENGIKKLKRILEGLPETQFTSEEYMMLYTTIYNMCTQKPPLDYSQQLYDSFEFNSKFTDKMRKDKDPSTAC
;
A
#
# COMPACT_ATOMS: atom_id res chain seq x y z
N MET A 1 10.42 -15.99 18.42
CA MET A 1 9.04 -15.75 17.96
C MET A 1 8.94 -16.32 16.56
N ASP A 2 8.20 -17.42 16.40
CA ASP A 2 7.88 -17.94 15.06
C ASP A 2 7.12 -16.85 14.30
N ARG A 3 7.75 -16.30 13.26
CA ARG A 3 7.08 -15.36 12.36
C ARG A 3 6.04 -16.17 11.59
N LYS A 4 4.75 -15.93 11.85
CA LYS A 4 3.68 -16.53 11.06
C LYS A 4 3.88 -16.13 9.61
N VAL A 5 3.84 -17.12 8.73
CA VAL A 5 3.83 -16.90 7.29
C VAL A 5 2.54 -16.15 6.94
N ILE A 6 2.69 -14.98 6.33
CA ILE A 6 1.61 -14.19 5.74
C ILE A 6 1.53 -14.60 4.27
N ASP A 7 0.36 -15.00 3.82
CA ASP A 7 0.11 -15.22 2.39
C ASP A 7 0.05 -13.88 1.64
N PHE A 8 0.46 -13.87 0.37
CA PHE A 8 0.50 -12.64 -0.42
C PHE A 8 -0.88 -11.96 -0.50
N ASP A 9 -1.94 -12.70 -0.78
CA ASP A 9 -3.28 -12.12 -0.95
C ASP A 9 -3.77 -11.51 0.36
N GLN A 10 -3.48 -12.16 1.48
CA GLN A 10 -3.82 -11.66 2.81
C GLN A 10 -3.06 -10.37 3.14
N GLY A 11 -1.75 -10.35 2.94
CA GLY A 11 -0.93 -9.19 3.25
C GLY A 11 -1.17 -8.03 2.29
N TRP A 12 -1.38 -8.32 1.01
CA TRP A 12 -1.70 -7.32 -0.02
C TRP A 12 -3.07 -6.69 0.20
N ALA A 13 -4.11 -7.47 0.52
CA ALA A 13 -5.43 -6.91 0.84
C ALA A 13 -5.39 -5.93 2.03
N TYR A 14 -4.56 -6.23 3.04
CA TYR A 14 -4.33 -5.30 4.15
C TYR A 14 -3.64 -4.01 3.68
N MET A 15 -2.60 -4.13 2.84
CA MET A 15 -1.91 -2.99 2.25
C MET A 15 -2.80 -2.14 1.35
N GLU A 16 -3.65 -2.74 0.53
CA GLU A 16 -4.60 -2.04 -0.34
C GLU A 16 -5.60 -1.20 0.47
N ASN A 17 -6.07 -1.72 1.61
CA ASN A 17 -6.90 -0.94 2.53
C ASN A 17 -6.17 0.28 3.09
N GLY A 18 -4.89 0.12 3.46
CA GLY A 18 -4.03 1.23 3.84
C GLY A 18 -3.87 2.26 2.73
N ILE A 19 -3.57 1.83 1.50
CA ILE A 19 -3.45 2.71 0.32
C ILE A 19 -4.78 3.45 0.07
N LYS A 20 -5.91 2.77 0.18
CA LYS A 20 -7.24 3.37 0.01
C LYS A 20 -7.53 4.45 1.06
N LYS A 21 -7.21 4.19 2.33
CA LYS A 21 -7.33 5.17 3.41
C LYS A 21 -6.44 6.39 3.13
N LEU A 22 -5.18 6.17 2.72
CA LEU A 22 -4.26 7.24 2.34
C LEU A 22 -4.80 8.09 1.18
N LYS A 23 -5.33 7.47 0.12
CA LYS A 23 -5.96 8.18 -1.01
C LYS A 23 -7.09 9.09 -0.54
N ARG A 24 -7.98 8.59 0.32
CA ARG A 24 -9.10 9.39 0.85
C ARG A 24 -8.62 10.59 1.67
N ILE A 25 -7.60 10.40 2.50
CA ILE A 25 -6.98 11.49 3.28
C ILE A 25 -6.38 12.54 2.33
N LEU A 26 -5.63 12.12 1.30
CA LEU A 26 -5.01 13.03 0.33
C LEU A 26 -6.04 13.77 -0.54
N GLU A 27 -7.21 13.17 -0.79
CA GLU A 27 -8.33 13.81 -1.49
C GLU A 27 -9.16 14.74 -0.58
N GLY A 28 -8.82 14.85 0.70
CA GLY A 28 -9.56 15.67 1.66
C GLY A 28 -10.95 15.13 2.00
N LEU A 29 -11.21 13.85 1.73
CA LEU A 29 -12.47 13.19 2.09
C LEU A 29 -12.53 12.96 3.62
N PRO A 30 -13.74 12.85 4.21
CA PRO A 30 -13.88 12.52 5.62
C PRO A 30 -13.31 11.12 5.87
N GLU A 31 -12.11 11.10 6.41
CA GLU A 31 -11.34 9.91 6.76
C GLU A 31 -10.48 10.21 7.97
N THR A 32 -10.35 9.22 8.86
CA THR A 32 -9.50 9.35 10.03
C THR A 32 -8.03 9.32 9.62
N GLN A 33 -7.17 10.08 10.31
CA GLN A 33 -5.73 9.94 10.15
C GLN A 33 -5.27 8.55 10.60
N PHE A 34 -4.10 8.13 10.13
CA PHE A 34 -3.50 6.90 10.62
C PHE A 34 -3.10 7.05 12.09
N THR A 35 -3.46 6.04 12.88
CA THR A 35 -2.88 5.86 14.22
C THR A 35 -1.46 5.29 14.10
N SER A 36 -0.65 5.47 15.14
CA SER A 36 0.69 4.86 15.20
C SER A 36 0.64 3.34 15.10
N GLU A 37 -0.41 2.72 15.66
CA GLU A 37 -0.62 1.26 15.59
C GLU A 37 -0.88 0.80 14.15
N GLU A 38 -1.79 1.45 13.43
CA GLU A 38 -2.06 1.13 12.01
C GLU A 38 -0.81 1.31 11.16
N TYR A 39 -0.05 2.38 11.37
CA TYR A 39 1.20 2.62 10.64
C TYR A 39 2.23 1.51 10.91
N MET A 40 2.40 1.12 12.18
CA MET A 40 3.29 0.03 12.57
C MET A 40 2.85 -1.30 11.96
N MET A 41 1.55 -1.60 11.95
CA MET A 41 1.02 -2.84 11.37
C MET A 41 1.25 -2.93 9.87
N LEU A 42 1.08 -1.84 9.12
CA LEU A 42 1.40 -1.80 7.68
C LEU A 42 2.89 -2.08 7.45
N TYR A 43 3.78 -1.40 8.19
CA TYR A 43 5.22 -1.61 8.09
C TYR A 43 5.62 -3.05 8.43
N THR A 44 5.13 -3.60 9.54
CA THR A 44 5.41 -4.97 9.97
C THR A 44 4.90 -5.99 8.96
N THR A 45 3.75 -5.74 8.32
CA THR A 45 3.19 -6.63 7.29
C THR A 45 4.12 -6.73 6.09
N ILE A 46 4.56 -5.58 5.53
CA ILE A 46 5.54 -5.56 4.43
C ILE A 46 6.85 -6.23 4.85
N TYR A 47 7.40 -5.85 6.02
CA TYR A 47 8.66 -6.38 6.50
C TYR A 47 8.62 -7.91 6.64
N ASN A 48 7.53 -8.45 7.17
CA ASN A 48 7.36 -9.89 7.29
C ASN A 48 7.25 -10.55 5.91
N MET A 49 6.49 -9.99 4.97
CA MET A 49 6.37 -10.53 3.61
C MET A 49 7.69 -10.54 2.83
N CYS A 50 8.54 -9.53 3.04
CA CYS A 50 9.86 -9.46 2.41
C CYS A 50 10.93 -10.30 3.11
N THR A 51 10.70 -10.76 4.34
CA THR A 51 11.70 -11.50 5.13
C THR A 51 11.32 -12.96 5.41
N GLN A 52 10.24 -13.44 4.78
CA GLN A 52 9.88 -14.85 4.76
C GLN A 52 10.96 -15.68 4.05
N LYS A 53 11.21 -16.90 4.53
CA LYS A 53 12.23 -17.78 3.94
C LYS A 53 11.78 -18.22 2.53
N PRO A 54 12.72 -18.41 1.58
CA PRO A 54 12.41 -18.98 0.27
C PRO A 54 11.59 -20.27 0.41
N PRO A 55 10.56 -20.50 -0.42
CA PRO A 55 10.24 -19.83 -1.69
C PRO A 55 9.27 -18.63 -1.58
N LEU A 56 8.97 -18.14 -0.38
CA LEU A 56 7.91 -17.15 -0.13
C LEU A 56 8.43 -15.71 -0.06
N ASP A 57 9.43 -15.37 -0.87
CA ASP A 57 9.91 -13.98 -0.97
C ASP A 57 8.98 -13.20 -1.90
N TYR A 58 8.10 -12.39 -1.31
CA TYR A 58 7.13 -11.59 -2.04
C TYR A 58 7.63 -10.18 -2.38
N SER A 59 8.89 -9.85 -2.10
CA SER A 59 9.44 -8.50 -2.29
C SER A 59 9.23 -7.96 -3.71
N GLN A 60 9.48 -8.79 -4.73
CA GLN A 60 9.27 -8.40 -6.12
C GLN A 60 7.78 -8.19 -6.45
N GLN A 61 6.91 -9.11 -6.04
CA GLN A 61 5.46 -8.99 -6.27
C GLN A 61 4.87 -7.74 -5.59
N LEU A 62 5.34 -7.42 -4.38
CA LEU A 62 4.95 -6.21 -3.66
C LEU A 62 5.40 -4.94 -4.40
N TYR A 63 6.63 -4.93 -4.93
CA TYR A 63 7.15 -3.79 -5.68
C TYR A 63 6.36 -3.57 -6.97
N ASP A 64 6.13 -4.62 -7.76
CA ASP A 64 5.37 -4.55 -9.01
C ASP A 64 3.94 -4.03 -8.77
N SER A 65 3.29 -4.54 -7.72
CA SER A 65 1.93 -4.15 -7.35
C SER A 65 1.86 -2.70 -6.86
N PHE A 66 2.87 -2.23 -6.12
CA PHE A 66 2.96 -0.83 -5.70
C PHE A 66 3.24 0.10 -6.88
N GLU A 67 4.17 -0.25 -7.77
CA GLU A 67 4.49 0.55 -8.96
C GLU A 67 3.28 0.71 -9.88
N PHE A 68 2.52 -0.36 -10.09
CA PHE A 68 1.27 -0.33 -10.84
C PHE A 68 0.25 0.65 -10.22
N ASN A 69 0.06 0.56 -8.90
CA ASN A 69 -0.84 1.45 -8.16
C ASN A 69 -0.36 2.91 -8.13
N SER A 70 0.95 3.14 -8.07
CA SER A 70 1.56 4.47 -8.07
C SER A 70 1.35 5.20 -9.41
N LYS A 71 1.57 4.49 -10.53
CA LYS A 71 1.29 5.01 -11.87
C LYS A 71 -0.18 5.42 -12.03
N PHE A 72 -1.09 4.68 -11.40
CA PHE A 72 -2.51 5.02 -11.38
C PHE A 72 -2.79 6.31 -10.59
N THR A 73 -2.16 6.50 -9.43
CA THR A 73 -2.31 7.73 -8.64
C THR A 73 -1.69 8.95 -9.30
N ASP A 74 -0.54 8.80 -9.95
CA ASP A 74 0.09 9.89 -10.70
C ASP A 74 -0.77 10.33 -11.87
N LYS A 75 -1.43 9.39 -12.55
CA LYS A 75 -2.41 9.70 -13.59
C LYS A 75 -3.59 10.49 -13.03
N MET A 76 -4.18 10.06 -11.91
CA MET A 76 -5.26 10.80 -11.24
C MET A 76 -4.85 12.23 -10.83
N ARG A 77 -3.59 12.43 -10.39
CA ARG A 77 -3.06 13.76 -10.04
C ARG A 77 -2.94 14.65 -11.27
N LYS A 78 -2.49 14.11 -12.40
CA LYS A 78 -2.39 14.85 -13.67
C LYS A 78 -3.76 15.21 -14.24
N ASP A 79 -4.73 14.31 -14.16
CA ASP A 79 -6.08 14.54 -14.70
C ASP A 79 -6.88 15.58 -13.87
N LYS A 80 -6.55 15.76 -12.58
CA LYS A 80 -7.13 16.80 -11.71
C LYS A 80 -6.39 18.14 -11.73
N ASP A 81 -5.28 18.26 -12.45
CA ASP A 81 -4.56 19.53 -12.59
C ASP A 81 -5.25 20.41 -13.67
N PRO A 82 -5.89 21.53 -13.28
CA PRO A 82 -6.58 22.41 -14.23
C PRO A 82 -5.64 23.09 -15.23
N SER A 83 -4.31 23.01 -15.05
CA SER A 83 -3.34 23.52 -16.04
C SER A 83 -3.19 22.61 -17.27
N THR A 84 -3.68 21.37 -17.22
CA THR A 84 -3.68 20.42 -18.34
C THR A 84 -4.97 20.44 -19.17
N ALA A 85 -6.00 21.15 -18.72
CA ALA A 85 -7.21 21.42 -19.48
C ALA A 85 -6.97 22.64 -20.38
N CYS A 86 -6.23 22.44 -21.47
CA CYS A 86 -6.09 23.39 -22.57
C CYS A 86 -6.83 22.84 -23.79
#